data_AF-K1RE50-F1
#
_entry.id   AF-K1RE50-F1
#
_cell.length_a   1.000
_cell.length_b   1.000
_cell.length_c   1.000
_cell.angle_alpha   90.00
_cell.angle_beta   90.00
_cell.angle_gamma   90.00
#
_symmetry.space_group_name_H-M   'P 1'
#
loop_
_entity.id
_entity.type
_entity.pdbx_description
1 polymer ?
#
loop_
_entity_poly.entity_id
_entity_poly.type
_entity_poly.pdbx_seq_one_letter_code
_entity_poly.pdbx_strand_id
1 'polypeptide(L)'
;MYSTYPLISGYLSGTTASGLYEARLGYEYFGNETHVFSPAYTDSEINELAKYAGHFVFNSIRQFALHRDAVKDKHCLIRVNPRFSTQEGHEIYDPCAPGSRLGQTLASFEEDIKRYGEEILDEIDGLH
;
A
#
# COMPACT_ATOMS: atom_id res chain seq x y z
N MET A 1 8.90 -20.04 -5.00
CA MET A 1 9.01 -18.91 -5.94
C MET A 1 10.23 -18.04 -5.63
N TYR A 2 10.57 -17.78 -4.36
CA TYR A 2 11.77 -16.99 -4.01
C TYR A 2 13.10 -17.51 -4.60
N SER A 3 13.22 -18.83 -4.84
CA SER A 3 14.41 -19.45 -5.44
C SER A 3 14.74 -18.92 -6.85
N THR A 4 13.78 -18.30 -7.55
CA THR A 4 14.01 -17.68 -8.88
C THR A 4 14.22 -16.17 -8.80
N TYR A 5 14.11 -15.54 -7.62
CA TYR A 5 14.28 -14.10 -7.46
C TYR A 5 15.64 -13.57 -7.93
N PRO A 6 16.78 -14.25 -7.68
CA PRO A 6 18.08 -13.78 -8.18
C PRO A 6 18.17 -13.68 -9.71
N LEU A 7 17.38 -14.48 -10.44
CA LEU A 7 17.32 -14.39 -11.90
C LEU A 7 16.43 -13.22 -12.33
N ILE A 8 15.28 -13.05 -11.68
CA ILE A 8 14.27 -12.05 -12.05
C ILE A 8 14.72 -10.63 -11.65
N SER A 9 15.47 -10.48 -10.55
CA SER A 9 15.97 -9.19 -10.06
C SER A 9 16.98 -8.52 -10.99
N GLY A 10 17.54 -9.25 -11.96
CA GLY A 10 18.32 -8.68 -13.06
C GLY A 10 17.48 -7.93 -14.10
N TYR A 11 16.15 -8.05 -14.06
CA TYR A 11 15.25 -7.49 -15.08
C TYR A 11 14.12 -6.62 -14.53
N LEU A 12 13.70 -6.81 -13.27
CA LEU A 12 12.63 -6.02 -12.65
C LEU A 12 13.14 -5.16 -11.50
N SER A 13 12.51 -4.00 -11.31
CA SER A 13 12.89 -3.01 -10.30
C SER A 13 12.59 -3.43 -8.85
N GLY A 14 11.75 -4.45 -8.64
CA GLY A 14 11.34 -4.81 -7.28
C GLY A 14 10.21 -5.82 -7.22
N THR A 15 9.65 -5.93 -6.01
CA THR A 15 8.53 -6.80 -5.68
C THR A 15 7.40 -6.01 -5.04
N THR A 16 6.18 -6.52 -5.21
CA THR A 16 5.02 -6.08 -4.44
C THR A 16 4.54 -7.22 -3.56
N ALA A 17 4.19 -6.93 -2.32
CA ALA A 17 3.84 -7.91 -1.31
C ALA A 17 2.55 -7.50 -0.60
N SER A 18 1.67 -8.48 -0.40
CA SER A 18 0.37 -8.29 0.28
C SER A 18 0.43 -8.64 1.77
N GLY A 19 1.58 -9.08 2.26
CA GLY A 19 1.79 -9.42 3.66
C GLY A 19 3.26 -9.59 4.03
N LEU A 20 3.49 -9.76 5.34
CA LEU A 20 4.82 -9.75 5.96
C LEU A 20 5.80 -10.76 5.37
N TYR A 21 5.39 -12.01 5.20
CA TYR A 21 6.30 -13.05 4.72
C TYR A 21 6.73 -12.83 3.27
N GLU A 22 5.83 -12.31 2.42
CA GLU A 22 6.15 -11.96 1.04
C GLU A 22 7.12 -10.78 1.00
N ALA A 23 6.88 -9.73 1.79
CA ALA A 23 7.75 -8.57 1.87
C ALA A 23 9.16 -8.96 2.35
N ARG A 24 9.24 -9.83 3.36
CA ARG A 24 10.51 -10.35 3.85
C ARG A 24 11.26 -11.15 2.79
N LEU A 25 10.57 -12.01 2.03
CA LEU A 25 11.20 -12.76 0.94
C LEU A 25 11.66 -11.84 -0.19
N GLY A 26 10.89 -10.81 -0.54
CA GLY A 26 11.29 -9.78 -1.49
C GLY A 26 12.57 -9.08 -1.05
N TYR A 27 12.61 -8.60 0.19
CA TYR A 27 13.77 -7.95 0.74
C TYR A 27 15.01 -8.87 0.80
N GLU A 28 14.88 -10.07 1.36
CA GLU A 28 16.02 -10.98 1.59
C GLU A 28 16.58 -11.63 0.30
N TYR A 29 15.71 -11.95 -0.68
CA TYR A 29 16.10 -12.74 -1.85
C TYR A 29 16.01 -12.00 -3.18
N PHE A 30 15.19 -10.94 -3.28
CA PHE A 30 15.10 -10.13 -4.49
C PHE A 30 16.07 -8.94 -4.44
N GLY A 31 16.12 -8.22 -3.30
CA GLY A 31 17.13 -7.21 -2.97
C GLY A 31 16.93 -5.79 -3.55
N ASN A 32 16.05 -5.61 -4.54
CA ASN A 32 15.67 -4.29 -5.06
C ASN A 32 14.48 -3.70 -4.26
N GLU A 33 13.64 -2.87 -4.89
CA GLU A 33 12.51 -2.23 -4.20
C GLU A 33 11.52 -3.27 -3.66
N THR A 34 11.03 -3.03 -2.45
CA THR A 34 9.95 -3.82 -1.85
C THR A 34 8.79 -2.88 -1.52
N HIS A 35 7.68 -3.10 -2.22
CA HIS A 35 6.43 -2.37 -2.10
C HIS A 35 5.42 -3.22 -1.34
N VAL A 36 4.66 -2.62 -0.44
CA VAL A 36 3.62 -3.33 0.32
C VAL A 36 2.29 -2.63 0.21
N PHE A 37 1.22 -3.42 0.14
CA PHE A 37 -0.15 -2.93 0.13
C PHE A 37 -1.03 -3.83 0.98
N SER A 38 -1.95 -3.23 1.73
CA SER A 38 -2.97 -3.98 2.48
C SER A 38 -4.20 -3.11 2.73
N PRO A 39 -5.42 -3.68 2.70
CA PRO A 39 -6.63 -2.97 3.11
C PRO A 39 -6.59 -2.49 4.57
N ALA A 40 -5.80 -3.14 5.42
CA ALA A 40 -5.65 -2.83 6.84
C ALA A 40 -4.28 -3.28 7.34
N TYR A 41 -3.66 -2.49 8.21
CA TYR A 41 -2.43 -2.87 8.90
C TYR A 41 -2.73 -2.92 10.39
N THR A 42 -2.06 -3.82 11.09
CA THR A 42 -1.98 -3.76 12.56
C THR A 42 -0.68 -3.06 12.96
N ASP A 43 -0.61 -2.55 14.19
CA ASP A 43 0.61 -1.90 14.68
C ASP A 43 1.81 -2.86 14.65
N SER A 44 1.63 -4.13 15.03
CA SER A 44 2.71 -5.12 14.98
C SER A 44 3.15 -5.41 13.54
N GLU A 45 2.19 -5.52 12.62
CA GLU A 45 2.47 -5.81 11.22
C GLU A 45 3.20 -4.66 10.55
N ILE A 46 2.76 -3.41 10.74
CA ILE A 46 3.41 -2.28 10.05
C ILE A 46 4.83 -2.02 10.58
N ASN A 47 5.04 -2.15 11.89
CA ASN A 47 6.37 -2.01 12.48
C ASN A 47 7.33 -3.09 11.99
N GLU A 48 6.83 -4.30 11.74
CA GLU A 48 7.65 -5.37 11.18
C GLU A 48 7.89 -5.17 9.67
N LEU A 49 6.85 -4.78 8.92
CA LEU A 49 6.95 -4.47 7.48
C LEU A 49 7.95 -3.33 7.20
N ALA A 50 8.02 -2.31 8.07
CA ALA A 50 8.94 -1.18 7.93
C ALA A 50 10.43 -1.58 7.91
N LYS A 51 10.76 -2.81 8.36
CA LYS A 51 12.10 -3.38 8.28
C LYS A 51 12.45 -3.91 6.88
N TYR A 52 11.46 -4.23 6.06
CA TYR A 52 11.63 -4.92 4.78
C TYR A 52 11.13 -4.10 3.58
N ALA A 53 10.15 -3.22 3.77
CA ALA A 53 9.54 -2.45 2.70
C ALA A 53 10.01 -0.98 2.69
N GLY A 54 10.23 -0.46 1.48
CA GLY A 54 10.55 0.95 1.24
C GLY A 54 9.35 1.78 0.79
N HIS A 55 8.33 1.12 0.22
CA HIS A 55 7.12 1.76 -0.30
C HIS A 55 5.87 1.14 0.32
N PHE A 56 4.96 1.98 0.82
CA PHE A 56 3.73 1.59 1.48
C PHE A 56 2.54 2.20 0.76
N VAL A 57 1.64 1.34 0.31
CA VAL A 57 0.32 1.74 -0.17
C VAL A 57 -0.68 1.57 0.96
N PHE A 58 -1.23 2.71 1.41
CA PHE A 58 -2.30 2.78 2.38
C PHE A 58 -3.65 2.82 1.68
N ASN A 59 -4.65 2.21 2.30
CA ASN A 59 -6.01 2.14 1.77
C ASN A 59 -6.79 3.44 1.98
N SER A 60 -6.33 4.31 2.90
CA SER A 60 -6.88 5.65 3.13
C SER A 60 -5.91 6.56 3.90
N ILE A 61 -6.11 7.87 3.82
CA ILE A 61 -5.41 8.87 4.65
C ILE A 61 -5.55 8.55 6.13
N ARG A 62 -6.73 8.13 6.61
CA ARG A 62 -6.90 7.72 8.01
C ARG A 62 -5.97 6.58 8.41
N GLN A 63 -5.76 5.57 7.55
CA GLN A 63 -4.86 4.47 7.86
C GLN A 63 -3.40 4.94 7.87
N PHE A 64 -3.03 5.80 6.92
CA PHE A 64 -1.71 6.46 6.92
C PHE A 64 -1.50 7.25 8.22
N ALA A 65 -2.42 8.13 8.57
CA ALA A 65 -2.37 8.95 9.79
C ALA A 65 -2.16 8.11 11.05
N LEU A 66 -2.79 6.94 11.13
CA LEU A 66 -2.68 6.02 12.26
C LEU A 66 -1.26 5.44 12.42
N HIS A 67 -0.55 5.21 11.31
CA HIS A 67 0.74 4.51 11.32
C HIS A 67 1.92 5.34 10.80
N ARG A 68 1.74 6.62 10.50
CA ARG A 68 2.75 7.50 9.89
C ARG A 68 4.09 7.50 10.62
N ASP A 69 4.06 7.40 11.95
CA ASP A 69 5.28 7.40 12.77
C ASP A 69 6.14 6.16 12.52
N ALA A 70 5.53 5.01 12.16
CA ALA A 70 6.23 3.77 11.86
C ALA A 70 6.88 3.76 10.45
N VAL A 71 6.48 4.68 9.57
CA VAL A 71 6.89 4.72 8.15
C VAL A 71 7.50 6.05 7.74
N LYS A 72 7.97 6.85 8.70
CA LYS A 72 8.43 8.25 8.50
C LYS A 72 9.53 8.42 7.44
N ASP A 73 10.34 7.38 7.21
CA ASP A 73 11.44 7.36 6.24
C ASP A 73 11.12 6.55 4.98
N LYS A 74 9.83 6.22 4.76
CA LYS A 74 9.36 5.37 3.66
C LYS A 74 8.51 6.18 2.68
N HIS A 75 8.42 5.70 1.45
CA HIS A 75 7.50 6.27 0.47
C HIS A 75 6.07 5.82 0.76
N CYS A 76 5.16 6.78 0.93
CA CYS A 76 3.78 6.54 1.32
C CYS A 76 2.83 6.97 0.21
N LEU A 77 1.97 6.05 -0.24
CA LEU A 77 0.98 6.29 -1.29
C LEU A 77 -0.43 5.99 -0.77
N ILE A 78 -1.43 6.69 -1.31
CA ILE A 78 -2.84 6.41 -1.03
C ILE A 78 -3.47 5.68 -2.21
N ARG A 79 -4.03 4.50 -1.95
CA ARG A 79 -4.84 3.76 -2.91
C ARG A 79 -6.15 4.49 -3.18
N VAL A 80 -6.45 4.76 -4.43
CA VAL A 80 -7.68 5.45 -4.85
C VAL A 80 -8.76 4.46 -5.28
N ASN A 81 -10.00 4.77 -4.92
CA ASN A 81 -11.19 4.13 -5.47
C ASN A 81 -11.89 5.13 -6.42
N PRO A 82 -11.76 4.96 -7.74
CA PRO A 82 -12.29 5.91 -8.71
C PRO A 82 -13.81 5.81 -8.88
N ARG A 83 -14.48 4.84 -8.26
CA ARG A 83 -15.92 4.58 -8.41
C ARG A 83 -16.34 4.27 -9.85
N PHE A 84 -15.39 3.87 -10.68
CA PHE A 84 -15.58 3.47 -12.07
C PHE A 84 -14.84 2.17 -12.32
N SER A 85 -15.59 1.07 -12.48
CA SER A 85 -15.01 -0.25 -12.77
C SER A 85 -14.83 -0.41 -14.28
N THR A 86 -13.67 -0.94 -14.68
CA THR A 86 -13.41 -1.44 -16.03
C THR A 86 -13.33 -2.97 -16.08
N GLN A 87 -13.64 -3.66 -14.97
CA GLN A 87 -13.55 -5.12 -14.88
C GLN A 87 -14.88 -5.79 -15.24
N GLU A 88 -14.78 -6.91 -15.95
CA GLU A 88 -15.91 -7.81 -16.23
C GLU A 88 -15.74 -9.12 -15.43
N GLY A 89 -16.80 -9.57 -14.75
CA GLY A 89 -16.94 -10.94 -14.24
C GLY A 89 -16.29 -11.28 -12.88
N HIS A 90 -15.50 -10.41 -12.26
CA HIS A 90 -14.77 -10.72 -11.01
C HIS A 90 -14.89 -9.65 -9.91
N GLU A 91 -16.05 -9.58 -9.25
CA GLU A 91 -16.35 -8.57 -8.21
C GLU A 91 -15.39 -8.57 -7.00
N ILE A 92 -14.80 -9.72 -6.66
CA ILE A 92 -13.96 -9.86 -5.43
C ILE A 92 -12.72 -8.96 -5.47
N TYR A 93 -12.18 -8.68 -6.65
CA TYR A 93 -11.00 -7.84 -6.84
C TYR A 93 -11.33 -6.46 -7.43
N ASP A 94 -12.61 -6.22 -7.72
CA ASP A 94 -13.06 -4.94 -8.24
C ASP A 94 -13.10 -3.92 -7.08
N PRO A 95 -12.25 -2.88 -7.12
CA PRO A 95 -12.30 -1.84 -6.09
C PRO A 95 -13.66 -1.13 -6.07
N CYS A 96 -14.40 -1.11 -7.17
CA CYS A 96 -15.67 -0.41 -7.30
C CYS A 96 -16.89 -1.31 -7.09
N ALA A 97 -16.71 -2.61 -6.80
CA ALA A 97 -17.84 -3.50 -6.49
C ALA A 97 -18.64 -3.02 -5.26
N PRO A 98 -19.95 -3.28 -5.20
CA PRO A 98 -20.75 -2.97 -4.02
C PRO A 98 -20.17 -3.59 -2.75
N GLY A 99 -19.93 -2.76 -1.73
CA GLY A 99 -19.33 -3.20 -0.46
C GLY A 99 -17.81 -3.44 -0.51
N SER A 100 -17.13 -3.06 -1.61
CA SER A 100 -15.68 -3.15 -1.70
C SER A 100 -15.01 -2.34 -0.59
N ARG A 101 -13.95 -2.94 -0.03
CA ARG A 101 -13.12 -2.36 1.04
C ARG A 101 -11.83 -1.75 0.51
N LEU A 102 -11.70 -1.59 -0.80
CA LEU A 102 -10.44 -1.26 -1.47
C LEU A 102 -10.41 0.19 -1.94
N GLY A 103 -9.40 0.92 -1.46
CA GLY A 103 -9.11 2.29 -1.83
C GLY A 103 -10.03 3.33 -1.21
N GLN A 104 -9.53 4.57 -1.21
CA GLN A 104 -10.24 5.73 -0.70
C GLN A 104 -11.10 6.35 -1.81
N THR A 105 -12.39 6.53 -1.52
CA THR A 105 -13.30 7.27 -2.41
C THR A 105 -13.11 8.77 -2.23
N LEU A 106 -13.51 9.57 -3.22
CA LEU A 106 -13.45 11.03 -3.11
C LEU A 106 -14.19 11.56 -1.86
N ALA A 107 -15.37 11.01 -1.54
CA ALA A 107 -16.13 11.41 -0.36
C ALA A 107 -15.36 11.13 0.94
N SER A 108 -14.74 9.95 1.06
CA SER A 108 -13.92 9.60 2.24
C SER A 108 -12.62 10.41 2.30
N PHE A 109 -12.06 10.79 1.15
CA PHE A 109 -10.91 11.69 1.08
C PHE A 109 -11.26 13.06 1.66
N GLU A 110 -12.36 13.67 1.23
CA GLU A 110 -12.81 14.98 1.73
C GLU A 110 -13.09 14.96 3.25
N GLU A 111 -13.61 13.85 3.77
CA GLU A 111 -13.81 13.65 5.21
C GLU A 111 -12.48 13.58 5.98
N ASP A 112 -11.50 12.85 5.46
CA ASP A 112 -10.18 12.73 6.08
C ASP A 112 -9.42 14.07 6.03
N ILE A 113 -9.49 14.83 4.92
CA ILE A 113 -8.89 16.17 4.82
C ILE A 113 -9.50 17.12 5.86
N LYS A 114 -10.83 17.11 6.03
CA LYS A 114 -11.49 17.92 7.09
C LYS A 114 -11.03 17.53 8.50
N ARG A 115 -10.60 16.28 8.68
CA ARG A 115 -10.22 15.72 9.99
C ARG A 115 -8.76 15.96 10.35
N TYR A 116 -7.85 15.77 9.39
CA TYR A 116 -6.41 15.80 9.60
C TYR A 116 -5.73 17.06 9.06
N GLY A 117 -6.48 17.90 8.33
CA GLY A 117 -5.93 19.06 7.62
C GLY A 117 -5.32 18.67 6.28
N GLU A 118 -5.04 19.67 5.44
CA GLU A 118 -4.40 19.47 4.12
C GLU A 118 -2.90 19.16 4.26
N GLU A 119 -2.27 19.58 5.36
CA GLU A 119 -0.86 19.37 5.66
C GLU A 119 -0.45 17.90 5.74
N ILE A 120 -1.41 16.98 6.00
CA ILE A 120 -1.12 15.55 5.98
C ILE A 120 -0.70 15.06 4.60
N LEU A 121 -1.08 15.79 3.55
CA LEU A 121 -0.70 15.49 2.17
C LEU A 121 0.79 15.77 1.90
N ASP A 122 1.44 16.62 2.70
CA ASP A 122 2.87 16.90 2.57
C ASP A 122 3.74 15.68 2.95
N GLU A 123 3.15 14.72 3.68
CA GLU A 123 3.79 13.46 4.09
C GLU A 123 3.42 12.27 3.16
N ILE A 124 2.68 12.52 2.07
CA ILE A 124 2.22 11.50 1.12
C ILE A 124 2.89 11.74 -0.25
N ASP A 125 3.64 10.76 -0.73
CA ASP A 125 4.42 10.85 -1.97
C ASP A 125 3.58 10.73 -3.25
N GLY A 126 2.37 10.15 -3.15
CA GLY A 126 1.52 10.01 -4.33
C GLY A 126 0.27 9.16 -4.14
N LEU A 127 -0.32 8.79 -5.27
CA LEU A 127 -1.53 7.99 -5.38
C LEU A 127 -1.24 6.65 -6.04
N HIS A 128 -1.99 5.62 -5.65
CA HIS A 128 -1.94 4.28 -6.22
C HIS A 128 -3.31 3.88 -6.79
#